data_AF-A0A7S3JZW7-F1
#
_entry.id   AF-A0A7S3JZW7-F1
#
_cell.length_a   1.000
_cell.length_b   1.000
_cell.length_c   1.000
_cell.angle_alpha   90.00
_cell.angle_beta   90.00
_cell.angle_gamma   90.00
#
_symmetry.space_group_name_H-M   'P 1'
#
loop_
_entity.id
_entity.type
_entity.pdbx_description
1 polymer ?
#
loop_
_entity_poly.entity_id
_entity_poly.type
_entity_poly.pdbx_seq_one_letter_code
_entity_poly.pdbx_strand_id
1 'polypeptide(L)'
;MQILFSRLDHMHQSKNKKNRVFISQQLSPAIVCVIETRRVSVAVRELFAGMEQPSTLFANFPIFNEIEDLRQNILSKCRHTEHEILDEWSRSLRQTIQEDSGAGAMQIKGQLMNISQESGKLTVNFSSRLVQLLREVRQLADLDINVPSKIKETAINAEKFYKHGLALKKTSNFFNTMHTQILSSQRPMLLKALIGFEQVVEADVEVQGDESKNSKKNGVQWNAPSECGRYVERLENAALILATENRNLRRYHKNLGNKLISIAQLDILKQR
;
A
#
# COMPACT_ATOMS: atom_id res chain seq x y z
N MET A 1 -25.99 -34.01 12.63
CA MET A 1 -24.59 -33.79 12.19
C MET A 1 -24.45 -33.04 10.85
N GLN A 2 -25.40 -33.11 9.91
CA GLN A 2 -25.33 -32.39 8.62
C GLN A 2 -25.36 -30.85 8.70
N ILE A 3 -26.02 -30.27 9.71
CA ILE A 3 -26.16 -28.81 9.88
C ILE A 3 -24.84 -28.16 10.34
N LEU A 4 -23.99 -28.89 11.08
CA LEU A 4 -22.70 -28.39 11.54
C LEU A 4 -21.65 -28.40 10.43
N PHE A 5 -21.66 -29.42 9.57
CA PHE A 5 -20.79 -29.50 8.39
C PHE A 5 -21.10 -28.40 7.36
N SER A 6 -22.37 -28.19 7.05
CA SER A 6 -22.80 -27.11 6.13
C SER A 6 -22.47 -25.71 6.68
N ARG A 7 -22.47 -25.52 8.01
CA ARG A 7 -22.04 -24.27 8.64
C ARG A 7 -20.52 -24.08 8.62
N LEU A 8 -19.75 -25.16 8.73
CA LEU A 8 -18.29 -25.13 8.58
C LEU A 8 -17.90 -24.76 7.14
N ASP A 9 -18.54 -25.38 6.14
CA ASP A 9 -18.33 -25.08 4.72
C ASP A 9 -18.68 -23.64 4.35
N HIS A 10 -19.79 -23.12 4.87
CA HIS A 10 -20.15 -21.71 4.69
C HIS A 10 -19.12 -20.76 5.32
N MET A 11 -18.53 -21.11 6.47
CA MET A 11 -17.47 -20.32 7.09
C MET A 11 -16.15 -20.38 6.29
N HIS A 12 -15.79 -21.56 5.78
CA HIS A 12 -14.62 -21.73 4.91
C HIS A 12 -14.79 -20.96 3.59
N GLN A 13 -15.96 -21.04 2.95
CA GLN A 13 -16.27 -20.28 1.73
C GLN A 13 -16.31 -18.76 1.97
N SER A 14 -16.84 -18.31 3.12
CA SER A 14 -16.87 -16.88 3.47
C SER A 14 -15.47 -16.32 3.73
N LYS A 15 -14.59 -17.07 4.41
CA LYS A 15 -13.18 -16.70 4.59
C LYS A 15 -12.42 -16.68 3.26
N ASN A 16 -12.64 -17.66 2.39
CA ASN A 16 -12.00 -17.75 1.07
C ASN A 16 -12.47 -16.61 0.13
N LYS A 17 -13.76 -16.24 0.18
CA LYS A 17 -14.29 -15.06 -0.54
C LYS A 17 -13.69 -13.75 -0.04
N LYS A 18 -13.57 -13.56 1.28
CA LYS A 18 -12.95 -12.36 1.86
C LYS A 18 -11.46 -12.25 1.50
N ASN A 19 -10.72 -13.35 1.53
CA ASN A 19 -9.33 -13.38 1.06
C ASN A 19 -9.21 -13.09 -0.44
N ARG A 20 -10.09 -13.65 -1.29
CA ARG A 20 -10.11 -13.35 -2.73
C ARG A 20 -10.33 -11.87 -3.03
N VAL A 21 -11.28 -11.23 -2.35
CA VAL A 21 -11.57 -9.79 -2.53
C VAL A 21 -10.42 -8.91 -2.05
N PHE A 22 -9.73 -9.30 -0.97
CA PHE A 22 -8.61 -8.54 -0.43
C PHE A 22 -7.35 -8.64 -1.30
N ILE A 23 -7.11 -9.82 -1.88
CA ILE A 23 -6.01 -10.05 -2.84
C ILE A 23 -6.28 -9.29 -4.15
N SER A 24 -7.54 -9.26 -4.63
CA SER A 24 -7.88 -8.59 -5.89
C SER A 24 -7.84 -7.05 -5.84
N GLN A 25 -8.00 -6.43 -4.67
CA GLN A 25 -8.00 -4.97 -4.53
C GLN A 25 -6.60 -4.34 -4.44
N GLN A 26 -5.55 -5.14 -4.24
CA GLN A 26 -4.20 -4.64 -3.93
C GLN A 26 -3.12 -5.10 -4.92
N LEU A 27 -3.50 -5.87 -5.95
CA LEU A 27 -2.59 -6.49 -6.91
C LEU A 27 -3.07 -6.31 -8.35
N SER A 28 -2.14 -6.40 -9.31
CA SER A 28 -2.47 -6.40 -10.72
C SER A 28 -3.36 -7.59 -11.06
N PRO A 29 -4.40 -7.42 -11.90
CA PRO A 29 -5.21 -8.52 -12.42
C PRO A 29 -4.38 -9.66 -13.01
N ALA A 30 -3.21 -9.34 -13.58
CA ALA A 30 -2.27 -10.31 -14.12
C ALA A 30 -1.79 -11.32 -13.05
N ILE A 31 -1.40 -10.83 -11.87
CA ILE A 31 -0.86 -11.71 -10.81
C ILE A 31 -1.97 -12.47 -10.09
N VAL A 32 -3.16 -11.87 -9.97
CA VAL A 32 -4.35 -12.61 -9.52
C VAL A 32 -4.64 -13.78 -10.45
N CYS A 33 -4.52 -13.57 -11.76
CA CYS A 33 -4.69 -14.64 -12.75
C CYS A 33 -3.63 -15.73 -12.59
N VAL A 34 -2.35 -15.38 -12.40
CA VAL A 34 -1.27 -16.36 -12.13
C VAL A 34 -1.56 -17.19 -10.89
N ILE A 35 -2.00 -16.56 -9.79
CA ILE A 35 -2.34 -17.26 -8.54
C ILE A 35 -3.49 -18.25 -8.76
N GLU A 36 -4.56 -17.82 -9.43
CA GLU A 36 -5.71 -18.70 -9.69
C GLU A 36 -5.35 -19.83 -10.66
N THR A 37 -4.56 -19.57 -11.71
CA THR A 37 -4.02 -20.61 -12.61
C THR A 37 -3.16 -21.62 -11.85
N ARG A 38 -2.31 -21.14 -10.93
CA ARG A 38 -1.48 -22.02 -10.09
C ARG A 38 -2.33 -22.86 -9.15
N ARG A 39 -3.34 -22.27 -8.51
CA ARG A 39 -4.31 -23.00 -7.67
C ARG A 39 -5.03 -24.09 -8.46
N VAL A 40 -5.50 -23.79 -9.67
CA VAL A 40 -6.10 -24.79 -10.56
C VAL A 40 -5.09 -25.90 -10.88
N SER A 41 -3.84 -25.55 -11.18
CA SER A 41 -2.80 -26.55 -11.47
C SER A 41 -2.50 -27.47 -10.27
N VAL A 42 -2.53 -26.94 -9.05
CA VAL A 42 -2.31 -27.71 -7.80
C VAL A 42 -3.54 -28.58 -7.50
N ALA A 43 -4.75 -28.03 -7.60
CA ALA A 43 -5.99 -28.78 -7.40
C ALA A 43 -6.11 -29.94 -8.39
N VAL A 44 -5.75 -29.73 -9.66
CA VAL A 44 -5.67 -30.81 -10.66
C VAL A 44 -4.65 -31.86 -10.20
N ARG A 45 -3.43 -31.47 -9.82
CA ARG A 45 -2.43 -32.44 -9.34
C ARG A 45 -2.88 -33.22 -8.11
N GLU A 46 -3.54 -32.59 -7.14
CA GLU A 46 -4.04 -33.25 -5.92
C GLU A 46 -5.18 -34.22 -6.21
N LEU A 47 -6.13 -33.85 -7.08
CA LEU A 47 -7.21 -34.75 -7.52
C LEU A 47 -6.65 -36.01 -8.17
N PHE A 48 -5.59 -35.88 -8.97
CA PHE A 48 -4.93 -37.01 -9.62
C PHE A 48 -3.96 -37.77 -8.69
N ALA A 49 -3.32 -37.12 -7.72
CA ALA A 49 -2.50 -37.77 -6.69
C ALA A 49 -3.35 -38.70 -5.79
N GLY A 50 -4.58 -38.29 -5.47
CA GLY A 50 -5.57 -39.15 -4.82
C GLY A 50 -5.98 -40.36 -5.66
N MET A 51 -5.73 -40.33 -6.98
CA MET A 51 -5.99 -41.41 -7.93
C MET A 51 -4.76 -42.26 -8.26
N GLU A 52 -3.62 -42.07 -7.59
CA GLU A 52 -2.44 -42.93 -7.79
C GLU A 52 -2.70 -44.39 -7.35
N GLN A 53 -3.54 -44.63 -6.34
CA GLN A 53 -3.89 -46.00 -5.93
C GLN A 53 -4.74 -46.79 -6.95
N PRO A 54 -5.72 -46.19 -7.63
CA PRO A 54 -6.49 -46.89 -8.67
C PRO A 54 -5.86 -46.87 -10.07
N SER A 55 -4.71 -46.21 -10.29
CA SER A 55 -4.03 -46.18 -11.60
C SER A 55 -3.59 -47.57 -12.09
N THR A 56 -3.25 -48.50 -11.18
CA THR A 56 -3.01 -49.91 -11.52
C THR A 56 -4.29 -50.70 -11.80
N LEU A 57 -5.45 -50.21 -11.34
CA LEU A 57 -6.76 -50.87 -11.49
C LEU A 57 -7.48 -50.43 -12.77
N PHE A 58 -7.30 -49.17 -13.19
CA PHE A 58 -7.98 -48.57 -14.36
C PHE A 58 -7.08 -48.38 -15.59
N ALA A 59 -5.82 -48.80 -15.56
CA ALA A 59 -4.92 -48.76 -16.72
C ALA A 59 -5.50 -49.42 -17.99
N ASN A 60 -6.45 -50.34 -17.84
CA ASN A 60 -7.10 -51.06 -18.94
C ASN A 60 -8.32 -50.34 -19.54
N PHE A 61 -8.72 -49.18 -19.01
CA PHE A 61 -9.88 -48.43 -19.52
C PHE A 61 -9.44 -47.31 -20.49
N PRO A 62 -9.97 -47.26 -21.73
CA PRO A 62 -9.64 -46.19 -22.69
C PRO A 62 -10.03 -44.80 -22.17
N ILE A 63 -11.08 -44.72 -21.33
CA ILE A 63 -11.54 -43.49 -20.66
C ILE A 63 -10.45 -42.92 -19.73
N PHE A 64 -9.61 -43.78 -19.13
CA PHE A 64 -8.52 -43.32 -18.27
C PHE A 64 -7.42 -42.62 -19.08
N ASN A 65 -7.13 -43.11 -20.30
CA ASN A 65 -6.19 -42.46 -21.20
C ASN A 65 -6.72 -41.11 -21.68
N GLU A 66 -8.01 -41.01 -22.00
CA GLU A 66 -8.65 -39.72 -22.35
C GLU A 66 -8.58 -38.71 -21.18
N ILE A 67 -8.77 -39.17 -19.95
CA ILE A 67 -8.67 -38.33 -18.74
C ILE A 67 -7.21 -37.90 -18.50
N GLU A 68 -6.23 -38.78 -18.69
CA GLU A 68 -4.81 -38.43 -18.56
C GLU A 68 -4.38 -37.45 -19.66
N ASP A 69 -4.86 -37.62 -20.90
CA ASP A 69 -4.64 -36.67 -21.99
C ASP A 69 -5.26 -35.31 -21.66
N LEU A 70 -6.48 -35.27 -21.12
CA LEU A 70 -7.12 -34.05 -20.66
C LEU A 70 -6.35 -33.41 -19.49
N ARG A 71 -5.84 -34.19 -18.55
CA ARG A 71 -4.98 -33.72 -17.46
C ARG A 71 -3.72 -33.06 -18.00
N GLN A 72 -3.02 -33.72 -18.91
CA GLN A 72 -1.80 -33.18 -19.54
C GLN A 72 -2.11 -31.92 -20.35
N ASN A 73 -3.25 -31.87 -21.04
CA ASN A 73 -3.72 -30.70 -21.79
C ASN A 73 -4.04 -29.51 -20.86
N ILE A 74 -4.74 -29.75 -19.75
CA ILE A 74 -5.04 -28.71 -18.77
C ILE A 74 -3.76 -28.21 -18.09
N LEU A 75 -2.86 -29.11 -17.69
CA LEU A 75 -1.59 -28.72 -17.06
C LEU A 75 -0.69 -27.95 -18.04
N SER A 76 -0.62 -28.34 -19.31
CA SER A 76 0.16 -27.62 -20.32
C SER A 76 -0.45 -26.25 -20.63
N LYS A 77 -1.77 -26.14 -20.74
CA LYS A 77 -2.47 -24.85 -20.87
C LYS A 77 -2.23 -23.95 -19.67
N CYS A 78 -2.37 -24.46 -18.45
CA CYS A 78 -2.08 -23.69 -17.24
C CYS A 78 -0.64 -23.17 -17.24
N ARG A 79 0.34 -24.02 -17.54
CA ARG A 79 1.75 -23.60 -17.65
C ARG A 79 1.96 -22.54 -18.73
N HIS A 80 1.35 -22.72 -19.90
CA HIS A 80 1.46 -21.75 -20.99
C HIS A 80 0.89 -20.38 -20.60
N THR A 81 -0.33 -20.35 -20.05
CA THR A 81 -0.94 -19.11 -19.57
C THR A 81 -0.15 -18.46 -18.44
N GLU A 82 0.41 -19.26 -17.52
CA GLU A 82 1.29 -18.76 -16.44
C GLU A 82 2.53 -18.08 -17.04
N HIS A 83 3.19 -18.72 -18.01
CA HIS A 83 4.35 -18.14 -18.70
C HIS A 83 3.99 -16.86 -19.48
N GLU A 84 2.92 -16.85 -20.26
CA GLU A 84 2.50 -15.68 -21.04
C GLU A 84 2.22 -14.47 -20.14
N ILE A 85 1.51 -14.68 -19.03
CA ILE A 85 1.16 -13.60 -18.10
C ILE A 85 2.40 -13.09 -17.36
N LEU A 86 3.30 -13.99 -16.94
CA LEU A 86 4.56 -13.59 -16.30
C LEU A 86 5.49 -12.84 -17.25
N ASP A 87 5.55 -13.28 -18.52
CA ASP A 87 6.34 -12.61 -19.54
C ASP A 87 5.80 -11.21 -19.82
N GLU A 88 4.49 -11.07 -19.99
CA GLU A 88 3.85 -9.77 -20.21
C GLU A 88 4.02 -8.84 -19.01
N TRP A 89 3.81 -9.35 -17.79
CA TRP A 89 4.08 -8.60 -16.56
C TRP A 89 5.55 -8.16 -16.48
N SER A 90 6.49 -9.03 -16.83
CA SER A 90 7.92 -8.71 -16.80
C SER A 90 8.31 -7.67 -17.85
N ARG A 91 7.70 -7.70 -19.05
CA ARG A 91 7.91 -6.70 -20.10
C ARG A 91 7.36 -5.35 -19.69
N SER A 92 6.11 -5.31 -19.24
CA SER A 92 5.46 -4.10 -18.72
C SER A 92 6.30 -3.47 -17.59
N LEU A 93 6.78 -4.30 -16.66
CA LEU A 93 7.58 -3.80 -15.55
C LEU A 93 8.95 -3.30 -16.00
N ARG A 94 9.64 -4.00 -16.92
CA ARG A 94 10.91 -3.52 -17.48
C ARG A 94 10.73 -2.18 -18.20
N GLN A 95 9.62 -2.01 -18.92
CA GLN A 95 9.26 -0.75 -19.56
C GLN A 95 9.05 0.36 -18.53
N THR A 96 8.30 0.11 -17.44
CA THR A 96 8.12 1.09 -16.36
C THR A 96 9.43 1.42 -15.62
N ILE A 97 10.36 0.46 -15.52
CA ILE A 97 11.72 0.71 -14.96
C ILE A 97 12.55 1.56 -15.94
N GLN A 98 12.42 1.36 -17.25
CA GLN A 98 13.18 2.09 -18.26
C GLN A 98 12.65 3.50 -18.52
N GLU A 99 11.34 3.73 -18.36
CA GLU A 99 10.68 5.03 -18.46
C GLU A 99 10.93 5.95 -17.24
N ASP A 100 12.06 5.79 -16.55
CA ASP A 100 12.48 6.47 -15.30
C ASP A 100 12.56 8.03 -15.40
N SER A 101 12.21 8.60 -16.56
CA SER A 101 12.17 10.04 -16.85
C SER A 101 10.75 10.62 -16.95
N GLY A 102 9.69 9.80 -16.88
CA GLY A 102 8.30 10.25 -16.98
C GLY A 102 7.58 10.32 -15.63
N ALA A 103 6.51 11.11 -15.54
CA ALA A 103 5.68 11.34 -14.34
C ALA A 103 5.01 10.07 -13.72
N GLY A 104 5.24 8.87 -14.28
CA GLY A 104 4.84 7.56 -13.76
C GLY A 104 6.00 6.64 -13.38
N ALA A 105 7.24 7.13 -13.41
CA ALA A 105 8.44 6.39 -13.11
C ALA A 105 8.42 5.82 -11.68
N MET A 106 9.00 4.63 -11.50
CA MET A 106 9.39 4.11 -10.19
C MET A 106 10.55 4.94 -9.64
N GLN A 107 10.28 6.20 -9.31
CA GLN A 107 11.24 7.08 -8.70
C GLN A 107 11.54 6.59 -7.29
N ILE A 108 12.61 5.79 -7.19
CA ILE A 108 13.45 5.70 -5.98
C ILE A 108 14.53 6.80 -6.07
N LYS A 109 14.46 7.70 -7.05
CA LYS A 109 15.40 8.81 -7.25
C LYS A 109 14.64 10.13 -7.33
N GLY A 110 14.90 11.01 -6.39
CA GLY A 110 14.25 12.31 -6.27
C GLY A 110 14.09 12.74 -4.82
N GLN A 111 13.52 13.93 -4.65
CA GLN A 111 13.16 14.53 -3.37
C GLN A 111 12.03 13.70 -2.72
N LEU A 112 12.09 13.46 -1.41
CA LEU A 112 11.10 12.62 -0.70
C LEU A 112 9.66 13.17 -0.82
N MET A 113 9.52 14.49 -0.81
CA MET A 113 8.24 15.18 -0.72
C MET A 113 8.24 16.44 -1.58
N ASN A 114 7.16 16.66 -2.33
CA ASN A 114 6.95 17.87 -3.11
C ASN A 114 5.64 18.53 -2.68
N ILE A 115 5.59 19.86 -2.70
CA ILE A 115 4.36 20.63 -2.51
C ILE A 115 3.87 21.02 -3.90
N SER A 116 2.68 20.58 -4.28
CA SER A 116 2.07 21.01 -5.54
C SER A 116 1.79 22.51 -5.48
N GLN A 117 2.53 23.30 -6.27
CA GLN A 117 2.45 24.77 -6.29
C GLN A 117 1.05 25.31 -6.61
N GLU A 118 0.26 24.56 -7.37
CA GLU A 118 -1.12 24.93 -7.74
C GLU A 118 -2.17 24.61 -6.67
N SER A 119 -1.92 23.61 -5.81
CA SER A 119 -2.94 23.09 -4.89
C SER A 119 -2.55 23.17 -3.41
N GLY A 120 -1.30 23.50 -3.10
CA GLY A 120 -0.73 23.47 -1.75
C GLY A 120 -0.75 22.06 -1.12
N LYS A 121 -1.02 21.01 -1.90
CA LYS A 121 -1.11 19.63 -1.42
C LYS A 121 0.27 19.02 -1.33
N LEU A 122 0.50 18.32 -0.22
CA LEU A 122 1.72 17.59 0.02
C LEU A 122 1.67 16.27 -0.75
N THR A 123 2.51 16.09 -1.76
CA THR A 123 2.63 14.83 -2.52
C THR A 123 3.96 14.16 -2.18
N VAL A 124 3.88 12.88 -1.83
CA VAL A 124 5.07 12.07 -1.57
C VAL A 124 5.50 11.45 -2.89
N ASN A 125 6.76 11.59 -3.26
CA ASN A 125 7.35 10.95 -4.43
C ASN A 125 7.63 9.47 -4.11
N PHE A 126 6.56 8.72 -3.83
CA PHE A 126 6.58 7.29 -3.59
C PHE A 126 5.39 6.69 -4.34
N SER A 127 5.67 6.11 -5.51
CA SER A 127 4.62 5.67 -6.42
C SER A 127 3.80 4.53 -5.82
N SER A 128 2.47 4.60 -5.96
CA SER A 128 1.57 3.49 -5.61
C SER A 128 1.92 2.21 -6.36
N ARG A 129 2.44 2.35 -7.58
CA ARG A 129 2.91 1.24 -8.41
C ARG A 129 4.09 0.49 -7.80
N LEU A 130 5.02 1.18 -7.12
CA LEU A 130 6.14 0.53 -6.42
C LEU A 130 5.66 -0.32 -5.23
N VAL A 131 4.67 0.18 -4.48
CA VAL A 131 4.03 -0.59 -3.40
C VAL A 131 3.33 -1.83 -3.94
N GLN A 132 2.66 -1.69 -5.07
CA GLN A 132 2.01 -2.80 -5.75
C GLN A 132 3.05 -3.83 -6.21
N LEU A 133 4.16 -3.39 -6.82
CA LEU A 133 5.27 -4.25 -7.22
C LEU A 133 5.86 -5.04 -6.05
N LEU A 134 6.08 -4.41 -4.90
CA LEU A 134 6.60 -5.10 -3.71
C LEU A 134 5.68 -6.23 -3.24
N ARG A 135 4.36 -6.03 -3.31
CA ARG A 135 3.37 -7.06 -2.97
C ARG A 135 3.37 -8.17 -4.02
N GLU A 136 3.43 -7.80 -5.29
CA GLU A 136 3.51 -8.70 -6.43
C GLU A 136 4.73 -9.62 -6.34
N VAL A 137 5.93 -9.06 -6.09
CA VAL A 137 7.17 -9.84 -5.93
C VAL A 137 7.11 -10.76 -4.72
N ARG A 138 6.53 -10.33 -3.59
CA ARG A 138 6.35 -11.20 -2.42
C ARG A 138 5.45 -12.39 -2.74
N GLN A 139 4.32 -12.17 -3.41
CA GLN A 139 3.42 -13.27 -3.78
C GLN A 139 4.05 -14.23 -4.80
N LEU A 140 4.85 -13.71 -5.74
CA LEU A 140 5.59 -14.57 -6.66
C LEU A 140 6.67 -15.40 -5.95
N ALA A 141 7.33 -14.82 -4.93
CA ALA A 141 8.29 -15.53 -4.09
C ALA A 141 7.62 -16.64 -3.25
N ASP A 142 6.43 -16.39 -2.70
CA ASP A 142 5.64 -17.41 -1.98
C ASP A 142 5.19 -18.58 -2.87
N LEU A 143 5.14 -18.36 -4.20
CA LEU A 143 4.77 -19.37 -5.20
C LEU A 143 5.96 -20.11 -5.82
N ASP A 144 7.18 -19.85 -5.35
CA ASP A 144 8.45 -20.34 -5.92
C ASP A 144 8.64 -19.99 -7.41
N ILE A 145 8.03 -18.89 -7.88
CA ILE A 145 8.19 -18.42 -9.26
C ILE A 145 9.45 -17.57 -9.37
N ASN A 146 10.36 -17.95 -10.27
CA ASN A 146 11.64 -17.27 -10.42
C ASN A 146 11.47 -15.90 -11.12
N VAL A 147 11.48 -14.82 -10.32
CA VAL A 147 11.42 -13.44 -10.80
C VAL A 147 12.80 -13.02 -11.35
N PRO A 148 12.89 -12.30 -12.50
CA PRO A 148 14.16 -11.82 -13.04
C PRO A 148 14.98 -11.00 -12.04
N SER A 149 16.30 -11.21 -12.01
CA SER A 149 17.22 -10.59 -11.03
C SER A 149 17.12 -9.08 -10.94
N LYS A 150 16.97 -8.38 -12.07
CA LYS A 150 16.82 -6.92 -12.14
C LYS A 150 15.59 -6.40 -11.38
N ILE A 151 14.49 -7.15 -11.38
CA ILE A 151 13.26 -6.80 -10.65
C ILE A 151 13.42 -7.14 -9.15
N LYS A 152 14.13 -8.22 -8.85
CA LYS A 152 14.42 -8.62 -7.48
C LYS A 152 15.32 -7.60 -6.78
N GLU A 153 16.34 -7.09 -7.46
CA GLU A 153 17.22 -6.03 -6.93
C GLU A 153 16.47 -4.72 -6.68
N THR A 154 15.61 -4.29 -7.61
CA THR A 154 14.78 -3.10 -7.41
C THR A 154 13.79 -3.28 -6.26
N ALA A 155 13.20 -4.48 -6.11
CA ALA A 155 12.33 -4.80 -4.98
C ALA A 155 13.07 -4.78 -3.63
N ILE A 156 14.26 -5.36 -3.53
CA ILE A 156 15.07 -5.34 -2.30
C ILE A 156 15.46 -3.90 -1.92
N ASN A 157 15.84 -3.08 -2.90
CA ASN A 157 16.15 -1.68 -2.66
C ASN A 157 14.91 -0.90 -2.23
N ALA A 158 13.75 -1.13 -2.86
CA ALA A 158 12.48 -0.50 -2.50
C ALA A 158 11.97 -0.93 -1.12
N GLU A 159 12.22 -2.18 -0.69
CA GLU A 159 11.79 -2.68 0.61
C GLU A 159 12.44 -1.92 1.77
N LYS A 160 13.69 -1.48 1.62
CA LYS A 160 14.38 -0.64 2.61
C LYS A 160 13.66 0.70 2.83
N PHE A 161 13.12 1.27 1.77
CA PHE A 161 12.42 2.56 1.81
C PHE A 161 10.91 2.42 2.04
N TYR A 162 10.35 1.21 1.94
CA TYR A 162 8.91 0.96 2.03
C TYR A 162 8.29 1.46 3.35
N LYS A 163 8.96 1.20 4.48
CA LYS A 163 8.49 1.65 5.81
C LYS A 163 8.40 3.19 5.86
N HIS A 164 9.45 3.85 5.39
CA HIS A 164 9.56 5.31 5.35
C HIS A 164 8.58 5.94 4.36
N GLY A 165 8.42 5.38 3.17
CA GLY A 165 7.45 5.85 2.16
C GLY A 165 6.00 5.71 2.64
N LEU A 166 5.66 4.64 3.37
CA LEU A 166 4.33 4.48 3.94
C LEU A 166 4.04 5.49 5.06
N ALA A 167 5.03 5.75 5.92
CA ALA A 167 4.96 6.80 6.95
C ALA A 167 4.73 8.18 6.33
N LEU A 168 5.56 8.57 5.35
CA LEU A 168 5.40 9.83 4.62
C LEU A 168 4.01 9.95 3.99
N LYS A 169 3.51 8.89 3.35
CA LYS A 169 2.17 8.90 2.73
C LYS A 169 1.05 9.11 3.74
N LYS A 170 1.17 8.50 4.93
CA LYS A 170 0.23 8.72 6.04
C LYS A 170 0.27 10.18 6.49
N THR A 171 1.46 10.75 6.67
CA THR A 171 1.64 12.12 7.14
C THR A 171 1.18 13.15 6.11
N SER A 172 1.43 12.91 4.82
CA SER A 172 0.89 13.72 3.71
C SER A 172 -0.64 13.69 3.67
N ASN A 173 -1.24 12.49 3.74
CA ASN A 173 -2.70 12.38 3.80
C ASN A 173 -3.27 13.07 5.05
N PHE A 174 -2.59 12.96 6.19
CA PHE A 174 -2.96 13.67 7.41
C PHE A 174 -2.97 15.18 7.18
N PHE A 175 -1.88 15.77 6.68
CA PHE A 175 -1.80 17.20 6.38
C PHE A 175 -2.87 17.64 5.37
N ASN A 176 -3.03 16.89 4.27
CA ASN A 176 -4.02 17.17 3.23
C ASN A 176 -5.46 17.11 3.75
N THR A 177 -5.76 16.26 4.75
CA THR A 177 -7.09 16.20 5.39
C THR A 177 -7.21 17.14 6.58
N MET A 178 -6.11 17.66 7.10
CA MET A 178 -6.08 18.45 8.33
C MET A 178 -6.84 19.76 8.19
N HIS A 179 -6.78 20.42 7.04
CA HIS A 179 -7.52 21.68 6.81
C HIS A 179 -9.04 21.53 7.05
N THR A 180 -9.61 20.35 6.79
CA THR A 180 -11.02 20.03 7.10
C THR A 180 -11.25 19.77 8.59
N GLN A 181 -10.22 19.28 9.28
CA GLN A 181 -10.24 18.99 10.71
C GLN A 181 -9.84 20.19 11.57
N ILE A 182 -9.56 21.37 11.02
CA ILE A 182 -9.27 22.56 11.83
C ILE A 182 -10.51 23.44 11.86
N LEU A 183 -10.94 23.82 13.07
CA LEU A 183 -12.05 24.76 13.22
C LEU A 183 -11.60 26.16 12.80
N SER A 184 -12.43 26.86 11.99
CA SER A 184 -12.10 28.18 11.44
C SER A 184 -11.68 29.21 12.50
N SER A 185 -12.34 29.22 13.66
CA SER A 185 -12.05 30.15 14.77
C SER A 185 -10.75 29.82 15.52
N GLN A 186 -10.21 28.61 15.37
CA GLN A 186 -9.02 28.15 16.08
C GLN A 186 -7.77 28.10 15.20
N ARG A 187 -7.88 28.45 13.90
CA ARG A 187 -6.75 28.50 12.97
C ARG A 187 -5.56 29.34 13.48
N PRO A 188 -5.75 30.55 14.04
CA PRO A 188 -4.63 31.36 14.50
C PRO A 188 -3.86 30.71 15.67
N MET A 189 -4.56 29.96 16.53
CA MET A 189 -3.96 29.31 17.69
C MET A 189 -3.10 28.09 17.29
N LEU A 190 -3.38 27.49 16.13
CA LEU A 190 -2.63 26.37 15.57
C LEU A 190 -1.47 26.81 14.68
N LEU A 191 -1.41 28.09 14.31
CA LEU A 191 -0.44 28.64 13.37
C LEU A 191 1.02 28.34 13.75
N LYS A 192 1.36 28.43 15.04
CA LYS A 192 2.72 28.13 15.52
C LYS A 192 3.12 26.67 15.28
N ALA A 193 2.19 25.74 15.46
CA ALA A 193 2.42 24.32 15.20
C ALA A 193 2.49 24.02 13.70
N LEU A 194 1.71 24.74 12.88
CA LEU A 194 1.74 24.65 11.42
C LEU A 194 3.08 25.15 10.86
N ILE A 195 3.57 26.30 11.33
CA ILE A 195 4.89 26.84 10.93
C ILE A 195 6.00 25.86 11.33
N GLY A 196 5.93 25.27 12.52
CA GLY A 196 6.90 24.25 12.95
C GLY A 196 6.88 23.00 12.07
N PHE A 197 5.71 22.60 11.57
CA PHE A 197 5.59 21.50 10.59
C PHE A 197 6.13 21.93 9.22
N GLU A 198 5.79 23.13 8.75
CA GLU A 198 6.26 23.69 7.48
C GLU A 198 7.79 23.79 7.42
N GLN A 199 8.45 24.23 8.50
CA GLN A 199 9.92 24.26 8.58
C GLN A 199 10.56 22.88 8.40
N VAL A 200 9.92 21.82 8.89
CA VAL A 200 10.39 20.44 8.69
C VAL A 200 10.13 19.98 7.25
N VAL A 201 9.03 20.40 6.64
CA VAL A 201 8.73 20.11 5.23
C VAL A 201 9.67 20.88 4.30
N GLU A 202 9.91 22.16 4.57
CA GLU A 202 10.72 23.07 3.76
C GLU A 202 12.21 22.73 3.81
N ALA A 203 12.68 22.16 4.94
CA ALA A 203 14.02 21.58 5.03
C ALA A 203 14.31 20.48 3.97
N ASP A 204 13.27 19.91 3.36
CA ASP A 204 13.37 18.99 2.22
C ASP A 204 13.18 19.67 0.85
N VAL A 205 12.60 20.88 0.80
CA VAL A 205 12.16 21.60 -0.42
C VAL A 205 13.13 22.70 -0.88
N GLU A 206 14.03 23.21 -0.04
CA GLU A 206 15.00 24.29 -0.34
C GLU A 206 16.07 23.96 -1.43
N VAL A 207 15.65 23.60 -2.66
CA VAL A 207 16.55 23.41 -3.83
C VAL A 207 16.11 24.22 -5.05
N GLN A 208 15.01 24.99 -5.02
CA GLN A 208 14.58 25.78 -6.19
C GLN A 208 14.36 27.28 -5.95
N GLY A 209 15.10 27.89 -5.03
CA GLY A 209 15.05 29.33 -4.81
C GLY A 209 16.37 29.91 -4.35
N ASP A 210 17.03 30.61 -5.28
CA ASP A 210 18.02 31.68 -5.07
C ASP A 210 19.52 31.30 -4.94
N GLU A 211 20.29 31.89 -5.86
CA GLU A 211 21.73 31.80 -6.00
C GLU A 211 22.43 32.66 -4.93
N SER A 212 22.59 32.17 -3.71
CA SER A 212 23.65 32.73 -2.85
C SER A 212 24.04 31.88 -1.65
N LYS A 213 25.32 31.54 -1.63
CA LYS A 213 26.17 31.29 -0.46
C LYS A 213 25.92 30.01 0.35
N ASN A 214 26.60 28.96 -0.12
CA ASN A 214 27.55 28.20 0.68
C ASN A 214 27.00 27.39 1.87
N SER A 215 26.17 26.38 1.59
CA SER A 215 26.28 25.06 2.24
C SER A 215 25.41 24.05 1.48
N LYS A 216 25.98 22.88 1.20
CA LYS A 216 25.30 21.71 0.65
C LYS A 216 24.11 21.30 1.54
N LYS A 217 22.94 21.88 1.33
CA LYS A 217 21.67 21.27 1.72
C LYS A 217 21.17 20.50 0.51
N ASN A 218 21.79 19.35 0.25
CA ASN A 218 21.18 18.38 -0.65
C ASN A 218 19.85 18.00 0.01
N GLY A 219 18.72 18.39 -0.58
CA GLY A 219 17.41 17.93 -0.15
C GLY A 219 17.44 16.43 0.06
N VAL A 220 16.79 15.93 1.12
CA VAL A 220 16.91 14.52 1.50
C VAL A 220 16.48 13.69 0.29
N GLN A 221 17.44 12.95 -0.26
CA GLN A 221 17.23 12.04 -1.38
C GLN A 221 17.09 10.63 -0.82
N TRP A 222 16.36 9.77 -1.53
CA TRP A 222 16.24 8.34 -1.25
C TRP A 222 17.57 7.54 -1.31
N ASN A 223 18.73 8.20 -1.38
CA ASN A 223 20.04 7.55 -1.45
C ASN A 223 20.57 7.12 -0.07
N ALA A 224 20.11 7.74 1.02
CA ALA A 224 20.57 7.45 2.38
C ALA A 224 19.41 6.97 3.28
N PRO A 225 19.29 5.65 3.58
CA PRO A 225 18.23 5.11 4.44
C PRO A 225 18.22 5.71 5.86
N SER A 226 19.38 6.02 6.42
CA SER A 226 19.50 6.60 7.77
C SER A 226 19.00 8.03 7.84
N GLU A 227 19.35 8.87 6.87
CA GLU A 227 18.91 10.27 6.82
C GLU A 227 17.42 10.38 6.48
N CYS A 228 16.94 9.55 5.55
CA CYS A 228 15.51 9.38 5.28
C CYS A 228 14.75 8.99 6.55
N GLY A 229 15.25 8.03 7.33
CA GLY A 229 14.63 7.63 8.59
C GLY A 229 14.53 8.75 9.62
N ARG A 230 15.62 9.50 9.83
CA ARG A 230 15.65 10.64 10.76
C ARG A 230 14.75 11.79 10.30
N TYR A 231 14.64 12.00 9.00
CA TYR A 231 13.71 12.97 8.45
C TYR A 231 12.25 12.55 8.71
N VAL A 232 11.90 11.31 8.35
CA VAL A 232 10.55 10.78 8.56
C VAL A 232 10.15 10.85 10.03
N GLU A 233 11.05 10.50 10.95
CA GLU A 233 10.79 10.61 12.38
C GLU A 233 10.54 12.05 12.83
N ARG A 234 11.32 13.03 12.34
CA ARG A 234 11.09 14.45 12.62
C ARG A 234 9.74 14.92 12.09
N LEU A 235 9.39 14.51 10.87
CA LEU A 235 8.10 14.86 10.25
C LEU A 235 6.92 14.22 10.98
N GLU A 236 7.04 12.95 11.37
CA GLU A 236 6.02 12.25 12.18
C GLU A 236 5.84 12.93 13.53
N ASN A 237 6.93 13.28 14.22
CA ASN A 237 6.86 13.99 15.50
C ASN A 237 6.19 15.36 15.36
N ALA A 238 6.53 16.14 14.33
CA ALA A 238 5.89 17.41 14.05
C ALA A 238 4.38 17.23 13.76
N ALA A 239 4.01 16.22 12.98
CA ALA A 239 2.61 15.89 12.70
C ALA A 239 1.85 15.46 13.96
N LEU A 240 2.48 14.72 14.87
CA LEU A 240 1.88 14.30 16.15
C LEU A 240 1.64 15.47 17.08
N ILE A 241 2.59 16.41 17.20
CA ILE A 241 2.42 17.64 17.98
C ILE A 241 1.23 18.44 17.43
N LEU A 242 1.20 18.63 16.11
CA LEU A 242 0.14 19.33 15.41
C LEU A 242 -1.24 18.66 15.59
N ALA A 243 -1.30 17.32 15.52
CA ALA A 243 -2.52 16.55 15.77
C ALA A 243 -3.01 16.67 17.22
N THR A 244 -2.09 16.64 18.17
CA THR A 244 -2.38 16.72 19.61
C THR A 244 -2.94 18.08 19.98
N GLU A 245 -2.33 19.16 19.49
CA GLU A 245 -2.83 20.52 19.68
C GLU A 245 -4.23 20.68 19.09
N ASN A 246 -4.45 20.23 17.85
CA ASN A 246 -5.78 20.30 17.23
C ASN A 246 -6.84 19.52 18.05
N ARG A 247 -6.49 18.34 18.57
CA ARG A 247 -7.40 17.54 19.41
C ARG A 247 -7.72 18.25 20.74
N ASN A 248 -6.73 18.86 21.36
CA ASN A 248 -6.91 19.63 22.60
C ASN A 248 -7.81 20.85 22.36
N LEU A 249 -7.57 21.61 21.28
CA LEU A 249 -8.38 22.76 20.90
C LEU A 249 -9.85 22.40 20.67
N ARG A 250 -10.11 21.29 19.98
CA ARG A 250 -11.47 20.77 19.79
C ARG A 250 -12.14 20.38 21.12
N ARG A 251 -11.39 19.78 22.03
CA ARG A 251 -11.89 19.45 23.38
C ARG A 251 -12.24 20.71 24.16
N TYR A 252 -11.38 21.73 24.16
CA TYR A 252 -11.65 23.00 24.81
C TYR A 252 -12.87 23.72 24.21
N HIS A 253 -12.99 23.73 22.88
CA HIS A 253 -14.16 24.29 22.19
C HIS A 253 -15.45 23.62 22.63
N LYS A 254 -15.49 22.27 22.64
CA LYS A 254 -16.67 21.51 23.08
C LYS A 254 -17.00 21.77 24.54
N ASN A 255 -15.99 21.82 25.41
CA ASN A 255 -16.18 22.09 26.83
C ASN A 255 -16.72 23.51 27.08
N LEU A 256 -16.21 24.51 26.36
CA LEU A 256 -16.70 25.88 26.42
C LEU A 256 -18.15 25.97 25.95
N GLY A 257 -18.48 25.34 24.81
CA GLY A 257 -19.85 25.26 24.31
C GLY A 257 -20.82 24.62 25.31
N ASN A 258 -20.43 23.50 25.93
CA ASN A 258 -21.26 22.85 26.95
C ASN A 258 -21.47 23.74 28.19
N LYS A 259 -20.43 24.44 28.64
CA LYS A 259 -20.55 25.40 29.76
C LYS A 259 -21.45 26.57 29.41
N LEU A 260 -21.33 27.14 28.20
CA LEU A 260 -22.21 28.21 27.74
C LEU A 260 -23.67 27.76 27.68
N ILE A 261 -23.94 26.55 27.20
CA ILE A 261 -25.29 25.97 27.22
C ILE A 261 -25.79 25.82 28.66
N SER A 262 -24.95 25.31 29.57
CA SER A 262 -25.34 25.17 30.98
C SER A 262 -25.66 26.52 31.63
N ILE A 263 -24.90 27.58 31.32
CA ILE A 263 -25.16 28.94 31.82
C ILE A 263 -26.44 29.50 31.21
N ALA A 264 -26.67 29.30 29.90
CA ALA A 264 -27.89 29.75 29.24
C ALA A 264 -29.15 29.04 29.76
N GLN A 265 -29.00 27.83 30.32
CA GLN A 265 -30.07 27.07 30.97
C GLN A 265 -30.28 27.44 32.44
N LEU A 266 -29.39 28.24 33.04
CA LEU A 266 -29.58 28.75 34.39
C LEU A 266 -30.60 29.89 34.35
N ASP A 267 -31.76 29.60 34.92
CA ASP A 267 -32.83 30.56 35.10
C ASP A 267 -32.47 31.49 36.27
N ILE A 268 -31.90 32.65 35.93
CA ILE A 268 -31.32 33.65 36.86
C ILE A 268 -32.31 34.11 37.94
N LEU A 269 -33.62 33.94 37.71
CA LEU A 269 -34.69 34.34 38.63
C LEU A 269 -35.02 33.28 39.70
N LYS A 270 -34.64 32.01 39.50
CA LYS A 270 -34.89 30.91 40.45
C LYS A 270 -33.78 30.73 41.49
N GLN A 271 -32.67 31.46 41.35
CA GLN A 271 -31.47 31.29 42.16
C GLN A 271 -31.31 32.37 43.26
N ARG A 272 -32.38 33.11 43.56
CA ARG A 272 -32.43 34.12 44.63
C ARG A 272 -33.12 33.57 45.88
#